data_AF-A8KKZ8-F1
#
_entry.id   AF-A8KKZ8-F1
#
_cell.length_a   1.000
_cell.length_b   1.000
_cell.length_c   1.000
_cell.angle_alpha   90.00
_cell.angle_beta   90.00
_cell.angle_gamma   90.00
#
_symmetry.space_group_name_H-M   'P 1'
#
loop_
_entity.id
_entity.type
_entity.pdbx_description
1 polymer ?
#
loop_
_entity_poly.entity_id
_entity_poly.type
_entity_poly.pdbx_seq_one_letter_code
_entity_poly.pdbx_strand_id
1 'polypeptide(L)' 'SSMGAYLSLLAMVLFIMLILEAFLAKRVALFPLNMNSSLEWNHPLPPADHSYNDTPLLLNF' A
#
# COMPACT_ATOMS: atom_id res chain seq x y z
N SER A 1 -6.10 10.69 31.47
CA SER A 1 -5.46 10.59 30.16
C SER A 1 -4.11 9.88 30.34
N SER A 2 -4.03 8.58 30.06
CA SER A 2 -2.82 7.76 30.18
C SER A 2 -3.06 6.36 29.61
N MET A 3 -4.20 5.75 29.94
CA MET A 3 -4.61 4.45 29.39
C MET A 3 -4.70 4.47 27.85
N GLY A 4 -5.28 5.53 27.28
CA GLY A 4 -5.32 5.71 25.83
C GLY A 4 -3.94 5.85 25.20
N ALA A 5 -2.98 6.48 25.89
CA ALA A 5 -1.61 6.62 25.38
C ALA A 5 -0.88 5.26 25.35
N TYR A 6 -1.06 4.42 26.38
CA TYR A 6 -0.51 3.06 26.39
C TYR A 6 -1.13 2.17 25.30
N LEU A 7 -2.44 2.29 25.06
CA LEU A 7 -3.11 1.58 23.97
C LEU A 7 -2.59 2.03 22.60
N SER A 8 -2.40 3.33 22.38
CA SER A 8 -1.82 3.86 21.14
C SER A 8 -0.37 3.40 20.95
N LEU A 9 0.42 3.33 22.02
CA LEU A 9 1.81 2.82 21.96
C LEU A 9 1.82 1.34 21.56
N LEU A 10 0.97 0.52 22.17
CA LEU A 10 0.86 -0.90 21.82
C LEU A 10 0.46 -1.08 20.36
N ALA A 11 -0.53 -0.32 19.88
CA ALA A 11 -0.96 -0.35 18.49
C ALA A 11 0.17 0.01 17.51
N MET A 12 0.98 1.02 17.84
CA MET A 12 2.14 1.41 17.03
C MET A 12 3.20 0.30 16.96
N VAL A 13 3.52 -0.32 18.09
CA VAL A 13 4.50 -1.44 18.13
C VAL A 13 4.00 -2.62 17.30
N LEU A 14 2.72 -2.98 17.43
CA LEU A 14 2.11 -4.04 16.64
C LEU A 14 2.13 -3.72 15.14
N PHE A 15 1.83 -2.47 14.76
CA PHE A 15 1.86 -2.02 13.37
C PHE A 15 3.26 -2.19 12.74
N ILE A 16 4.31 -1.79 13.47
CA ILE A 16 5.70 -1.94 13.01
C ILE A 16 6.07 -3.42 12.84
N MET A 17 5.67 -4.28 13.79
CA MET A 17 5.96 -5.72 13.71
C MET A 17 5.28 -6.38 12.50
N LEU A 18 4.05 -5.98 12.17
CA LEU A 18 3.33 -6.49 11.00
C LEU A 18 4.00 -6.07 9.68
N ILE A 19 4.43 -4.81 9.58
CA ILE A 19 5.16 -4.32 8.40
C ILE A 19 6.47 -5.07 8.23
N LEU A 20 7.24 -5.25 9.31
CA LEU A 20 8.52 -5.95 9.26
C LEU A 20 8.35 -7.41 8.82
N GLU A 21 7.37 -8.11 9.39
CA GLU A 21 7.05 -9.49 9.00
C GLU A 21 6.68 -9.58 7.52
N ALA A 22 5.85 -8.66 7.02
CA ALA A 22 5.43 -8.65 5.62
C ALA A 22 6.62 -8.47 4.66
N PHE A 23 7.60 -7.61 5.01
CA PHE A 23 8.81 -7.43 4.22
C PHE A 23 9.73 -8.65 4.26
N LEU A 24 9.93 -9.27 5.43
CA LEU A 24 10.75 -10.47 5.58
C LEU A 24 10.15 -11.66 4.81
N ALA A 25 8.83 -11.82 4.86
CA ALA A 25 8.10 -12.85 4.13
C ALA A 25 7.88 -12.53 2.64
N LYS A 26 8.26 -11.33 2.18
CA LYS A 26 8.07 -10.86 0.79
C LYS A 26 6.63 -11.07 0.28
N ARG A 27 5.63 -10.75 1.10
CA ARG A 27 4.22 -10.98 0.76
C ARG A 27 3.83 -10.12 -0.45
N VAL A 28 3.54 -10.75 -1.58
CA VAL A 28 3.05 -10.07 -2.79
C VAL A 28 1.54 -9.88 -2.70
N ALA A 29 1.05 -8.71 -3.10
CA ALA A 29 -0.37 -8.43 -3.19
C ALA A 29 -0.98 -9.15 -4.40
N LEU A 30 -1.89 -10.10 -4.15
CA LEU A 30 -2.54 -10.88 -5.21
C LEU A 30 -3.71 -10.14 -5.87
N PHE A 31 -4.43 -9.32 -5.09
CA PHE A 31 -5.60 -8.57 -5.55
C PHE A 31 -5.60 -7.17 -4.95
N PRO A 32 -5.67 -6.10 -5.77
CA PRO A 32 -5.87 -4.76 -5.25
C PRO A 32 -7.29 -4.62 -4.67
N LEU A 33 -7.40 -4.01 -3.49
CA LEU A 33 -8.68 -3.61 -2.86
C LEU A 33 -8.94 -2.10 -3.04
N ASN A 34 -8.23 -1.46 -3.95
CA ASN A 34 -8.35 -0.04 -4.22
C ASN A 34 -9.61 0.28 -5.05
N MET A 35 -10.00 1.55 -5.06
CA MET A 35 -10.97 2.06 -6.02
C MET A 35 -10.23 2.52 -7.28
N ASN A 36 -10.77 2.26 -8.48
CA ASN A 36 -10.15 2.62 -9.75
C ASN A 36 -10.19 4.14 -10.07
N SER A 37 -10.09 5.00 -9.05
CA SER A 37 -10.15 6.47 -9.21
C SER A 37 -8.86 7.09 -9.73
N SER A 38 -7.71 6.42 -9.54
CA SER A 38 -6.41 6.85 -10.08
C SER A 38 -5.78 5.76 -10.94
N LEU A 39 -5.00 6.19 -11.94
CA LEU A 39 -4.43 5.30 -12.95
C LEU A 39 -3.34 4.38 -12.38
N GLU A 40 -2.67 4.80 -11.29
CA GLU A 40 -1.66 4.00 -10.58
C GLU A 40 -2.21 2.66 -10.05
N TRP A 41 -3.52 2.59 -9.76
CA TRP A 41 -4.16 1.40 -9.24
C TRP A 41 -4.38 0.31 -10.29
N ASN A 42 -4.24 0.65 -11.57
CA ASN A 42 -4.30 -0.30 -12.68
C ASN A 42 -2.93 -0.96 -12.96
N HIS A 43 -1.87 -0.56 -12.27
CA HIS A 43 -0.55 -1.16 -12.45
C HIS A 43 -0.45 -2.55 -11.81
N PRO A 44 0.34 -3.46 -12.40
CA PRO A 44 0.72 -4.69 -11.71
C PRO A 44 1.54 -4.36 -10.45
N LEU A 45 1.50 -5.27 -9.47
CA LEU A 45 2.27 -5.19 -8.25
C LEU A 45 3.32 -6.32 -8.28
N PRO A 46 4.65 -6.03 -8.33
CA PRO A 46 5.27 -4.70 -8.33
C PRO A 46 5.18 -4.00 -9.70
N PRO A 47 5.22 -2.65 -9.72
CA PRO A 47 5.24 -1.90 -10.98
C PRO A 47 6.53 -2.17 -11.75
N ALA A 48 6.46 -2.16 -13.08
CA ALA A 48 7.65 -2.27 -13.93
C ALA A 48 8.47 -0.97 -13.87
N ASP A 49 9.80 -1.09 -13.95
CA ASP A 49 10.67 0.06 -14.21
C ASP A 49 10.24 0.73 -15.51
N HIS A 50 10.09 2.06 -15.48
CA HIS A 50 9.47 2.85 -16.56
C HIS A 50 8.05 2.37 -16.89
N SER A 51 7.16 2.40 -15.90
CA SER A 51 5.77 1.91 -16.02
C SER A 51 4.95 2.54 -17.15
N TYR A 52 5.35 3.70 -17.66
CA TYR A 52 4.74 4.34 -18.82
C TYR A 52 5.79 4.74 -19.85
N ASN A 53 5.48 4.50 -21.12
CA ASN A 53 6.27 5.03 -22.24
C ASN A 53 6.01 6.53 -22.45
N ASP A 54 4.77 6.98 -22.22
CA ASP A 54 4.32 8.37 -22.36
C ASP A 54 3.29 8.71 -21.28
N THR A 55 3.07 10.01 -21.02
CA THR A 55 2.06 10.45 -20.06
C THR A 55 0.65 9.99 -20.50
N PRO A 56 -0.08 9.22 -19.67
CA PRO A 56 -1.39 8.72 -20.04
C PRO A 56 -2.39 9.87 -20.21
N LEU A 57 -3.14 9.86 -21.30
CA LEU A 57 -4.23 10.81 -21.52
C LEU A 57 -5.41 10.47 -20.60
N LEU A 58 -5.77 11.39 -19.72
CA LEU A 58 -6.95 11.29 -18.86
C LEU A 58 -8.21 11.64 -19.67
N LEU A 59 -8.69 10.69 -20.47
CA LEU A 59 -10.00 10.81 -21.11
C LEU A 59 -11.04 10.18 -20.19
N ASN A 60 -11.81 11.04 -19.53
CA ASN A 60 -12.91 10.66 -18.64
C ASN A 60 -14.11 10.23 -19.50
N PHE A 61 -14.58 8.99 -19.37
CA PHE A 61 -15.95 8.59 -19.68
C PHE A 61 -16.64 8.16 -18.40
#